data_AF-A0A3Q4B5P6-F1
#
_entry.id   AF-A0A3Q4B5P6-F1
#
_cell.length_a   1.000
_cell.length_b   1.000
_cell.length_c   1.000
_cell.angle_alpha   90.00
_cell.angle_beta   90.00
_cell.angle_gamma   90.00
#
_symmetry.space_group_name_H-M   'P 1'
#
loop_
_entity.id
_entity.type
_entity.pdbx_description
1 polymer ?
#
loop_
_entity_poly.entity_id
_entity_poly.type
_entity_poly.pdbx_seq_one_letter_code
_entity_poly.pdbx_strand_id
1 'polypeptide(L)'
;MKASIHPFSTAYPRIKAVGPDRAAAEWLLRCGAKVRFQGFDRWHHDYNALPTGPLGRYKIQAIDATESCIMYRGFDHLDGLKHLEEIKFNKCIYIEDTCLERLSAVDNLQESLYMMEVVSCGNVSDRGIIALHKLRNLEYLFLSDLPAISDRLKTIERLQAALPRLDIVLDLD
;
A
#
# COMPACT_ATOMS: atom_id res chain seq x y z
N MET A 1 -2.21 -9.86 -17.33
CA MET A 1 -3.10 -8.79 -17.87
C MET A 1 -2.33 -7.47 -17.90
N LYS A 2 -2.63 -6.54 -18.83
CA LYS A 2 -2.03 -5.19 -18.80
C LYS A 2 -2.78 -4.38 -17.75
N ALA A 3 -2.11 -4.05 -16.63
CA ALA A 3 -2.59 -3.04 -15.71
C ALA A 3 -2.89 -1.76 -16.50
N SER A 4 -4.17 -1.43 -16.59
CA SER A 4 -4.66 -0.34 -17.44
C SER A 4 -4.79 0.89 -16.56
N ILE A 5 -3.79 1.77 -16.65
CA ILE A 5 -3.76 3.02 -15.86
C ILE A 5 -4.88 3.92 -16.35
N HIS A 6 -5.75 4.37 -15.45
CA HIS A 6 -6.90 5.19 -15.81
C HIS A 6 -6.45 6.55 -16.39
N PRO A 7 -6.86 6.91 -17.62
CA PRO A 7 -6.38 8.12 -18.30
C PRO A 7 -6.82 9.43 -17.64
N PHE A 8 -7.80 9.38 -16.72
CA PHE A 8 -8.27 10.52 -15.94
C PHE A 8 -7.54 10.70 -14.60
N SER A 9 -6.62 9.82 -14.25
CA SER A 9 -5.82 9.94 -13.04
C SER A 9 -4.83 11.10 -13.15
N THR A 10 -4.65 11.87 -12.08
CA THR A 10 -3.59 12.90 -11.98
C THR A 10 -2.19 12.30 -12.11
N ALA A 11 -2.03 11.00 -11.83
CA ALA A 11 -0.78 10.26 -11.98
C ALA A 11 -0.42 9.97 -13.44
N TYR A 12 -1.42 9.89 -14.34
CA TYR A 12 -1.27 9.33 -15.69
C TYR A 12 -0.18 10.02 -16.54
N PRO A 13 -0.12 11.37 -16.63
CA PRO A 13 0.92 12.03 -17.44
C PRO A 13 2.33 11.71 -16.94
N ARG A 14 2.50 11.66 -15.61
CA ARG A 14 3.82 11.38 -15.02
C ARG A 14 4.21 9.93 -15.20
N ILE A 15 3.29 8.98 -14.98
CA ILE A 15 3.55 7.56 -15.19
C ILE A 15 3.95 7.28 -16.64
N LYS A 16 3.30 7.92 -17.62
CA LYS A 16 3.68 7.77 -19.04
C LYS A 16 5.10 8.26 -19.32
N ALA A 17 5.55 9.31 -18.63
CA ALA A 17 6.86 9.92 -18.86
C ALA A 17 8.01 9.16 -18.18
N VAL A 18 7.81 8.65 -16.96
CA VAL A 18 8.90 8.08 -16.15
C VAL A 18 8.71 6.61 -15.74
N GLY A 19 7.56 6.03 -16.07
CA GLY A 19 7.16 4.69 -15.63
C GLY A 19 6.49 4.70 -14.24
N PRO A 20 5.76 3.62 -13.90
CA PRO A 20 4.92 3.57 -12.70
C PRO A 20 5.73 3.62 -11.41
N ASP A 21 6.78 2.80 -11.29
CA ASP A 21 7.63 2.74 -10.09
C ASP A 21 8.24 4.10 -9.75
N ARG A 22 8.75 4.81 -10.76
CA ARG A 22 9.36 6.13 -10.56
C ARG A 22 8.32 7.17 -10.18
N ALA A 23 7.16 7.20 -10.84
CA ALA A 23 6.09 8.14 -10.51
C ALA A 23 5.54 7.90 -9.10
N ALA A 24 5.36 6.64 -8.70
CA ALA A 24 4.92 6.27 -7.37
C ALA A 24 5.95 6.65 -6.30
N ALA A 25 7.24 6.37 -6.52
CA ALA A 25 8.30 6.78 -5.60
C ALA A 25 8.33 8.32 -5.42
N GLU A 26 8.17 9.07 -6.50
CA GLU A 26 8.10 10.53 -6.44
C GLU A 26 6.92 11.04 -5.60
N TRP A 27 5.74 10.43 -5.78
CA TRP A 27 4.56 10.74 -4.98
C TRP A 27 4.75 10.39 -3.50
N LEU A 28 5.18 9.16 -3.21
CA LEU A 28 5.38 8.66 -1.85
C LEU A 28 6.36 9.53 -1.07
N LEU A 29 7.53 9.84 -1.64
CA LEU A 29 8.55 10.64 -0.96
C LEU A 29 8.10 12.09 -0.74
N ARG A 30 7.33 12.68 -1.68
CA ARG A 30 6.74 14.02 -1.48
C ARG A 30 5.69 14.04 -0.37
N CYS A 31 5.06 12.89 -0.10
CA CYS A 31 4.12 12.71 0.99
C CYS A 31 4.79 12.24 2.29
N GLY A 32 6.11 12.23 2.39
CA GLY A 32 6.85 11.83 3.59
C GLY A 32 7.02 10.32 3.78
N ALA A 33 6.58 9.50 2.82
CA ALA A 33 6.81 8.06 2.84
C ALA A 33 8.20 7.71 2.29
N LYS A 34 8.60 6.45 2.50
CA LYS A 34 9.86 5.87 2.04
C LYS A 34 9.55 4.68 1.15
N VAL A 35 10.47 4.40 0.23
CA VAL A 35 10.41 3.21 -0.63
C VAL A 35 11.71 2.44 -0.61
N ARG A 36 11.61 1.12 -0.75
CA ARG A 36 12.75 0.24 -1.01
C ARG A 36 12.57 -0.39 -2.37
N PHE A 37 13.64 -0.39 -3.17
CA PHE A 37 13.62 -1.01 -4.50
C PHE A 37 14.17 -2.45 -4.43
N GLN A 38 13.74 -3.30 -5.36
CA GLN A 38 14.29 -4.67 -5.48
C GLN A 38 15.81 -4.67 -5.62
N GLY A 39 16.48 -5.54 -4.85
CA GLY A 39 17.94 -5.63 -4.82
C GLY A 39 18.65 -4.53 -4.03
N PHE A 40 17.90 -3.69 -3.30
CA PHE A 40 18.44 -2.70 -2.38
C PHE A 40 18.00 -2.99 -0.95
N ASP A 41 18.96 -2.94 -0.02
CA ASP A 41 18.66 -3.04 1.42
C ASP A 41 18.26 -1.69 2.01
N ARG A 42 18.67 -0.59 1.36
CA ARG A 42 18.44 0.78 1.87
C ARG A 42 17.04 1.30 1.54
N TRP A 43 16.50 2.08 2.46
CA TRP A 43 15.29 2.88 2.26
C TRP A 43 15.59 4.23 1.62
N HIS A 44 14.86 4.54 0.55
CA HIS A 44 14.88 5.84 -0.12
C HIS A 44 13.80 6.74 0.48
N HIS A 45 14.24 7.88 1.02
CA HIS A 45 13.39 8.87 1.69
C HIS A 45 13.68 10.31 1.25
N ASP A 46 14.85 10.57 0.64
CA ASP A 46 15.17 11.86 0.02
C ASP A 46 14.76 11.85 -1.46
N TYR A 47 13.80 12.72 -1.79
CA TYR A 47 13.27 12.90 -3.14
C TYR A 47 14.37 13.25 -4.15
N ASN A 48 15.32 14.09 -3.76
CA ASN A 48 16.40 14.58 -4.64
C ASN A 48 17.45 13.50 -4.91
N ALA A 49 17.55 12.51 -4.01
CA ALA A 49 18.44 11.36 -4.14
C ALA A 49 17.78 10.13 -4.80
N LEU A 50 16.57 10.28 -5.37
CA LEU A 50 15.93 9.18 -6.09
C LEU A 50 16.81 8.70 -7.26
N PRO A 51 17.09 7.39 -7.35
CA PRO A 51 18.04 6.89 -8.32
C PRO A 51 17.58 7.16 -9.75
N THR A 52 18.50 7.63 -10.57
CA THR A 52 18.30 7.87 -11.99
C THR A 52 18.83 6.69 -12.80
N GLY A 53 18.36 6.56 -14.04
CA GLY A 53 18.75 5.48 -14.92
C GLY A 53 17.71 5.18 -15.99
N PRO A 54 17.89 4.07 -16.75
CA PRO A 54 16.94 3.62 -17.74
C PRO A 54 15.52 3.49 -17.18
N LEU A 55 14.53 3.79 -18.02
CA LEU A 55 13.11 3.68 -17.67
C LEU A 55 12.79 2.27 -17.18
N GLY A 56 12.13 2.19 -16.01
CA GLY A 56 11.70 0.93 -15.43
C GLY A 56 12.82 0.08 -14.81
N ARG A 57 14.06 0.58 -14.69
CA ARG A 57 15.16 -0.14 -14.03
C ARG A 57 14.88 -0.47 -12.56
N TYR A 58 14.30 0.48 -11.82
CA TYR A 58 14.06 0.33 -10.39
C TYR A 58 12.60 -0.05 -10.15
N LYS A 59 12.38 -1.13 -9.38
CA LYS A 59 11.07 -1.68 -9.04
C LYS A 59 10.80 -1.52 -7.57
N ILE A 60 9.71 -0.86 -7.19
CA ILE A 60 9.36 -0.71 -5.77
C ILE A 60 9.02 -2.09 -5.22
N GLN A 61 9.70 -2.49 -4.14
CA GLN A 61 9.46 -3.74 -3.42
C GLN A 61 8.75 -3.50 -2.09
N ALA A 62 9.06 -2.42 -1.38
CA ALA A 62 8.42 -2.09 -0.11
C ALA A 62 8.11 -0.61 0.02
N ILE A 63 7.03 -0.30 0.72
CA ILE A 63 6.61 1.05 1.10
C ILE A 63 6.52 1.14 2.61
N ASP A 64 7.14 2.17 3.18
CA ASP A 64 6.97 2.57 4.58
C ASP A 64 6.41 3.99 4.58
N ALA A 65 5.12 4.12 4.91
CA ALA A 65 4.43 5.40 4.96
C ALA A 65 4.23 5.89 6.40
N THR A 66 5.22 5.69 7.28
CA THR A 66 5.16 6.23 8.64
C THR A 66 5.03 7.76 8.65
N GLU A 67 4.01 8.27 9.36
CA GLU A 67 3.69 9.71 9.50
C GLU A 67 3.49 10.41 8.13
N SER A 68 3.03 9.66 7.13
CA SER A 68 2.84 10.15 5.77
C SER A 68 1.49 10.83 5.58
N CYS A 69 1.44 11.82 4.68
CA CYS A 69 0.21 12.48 4.26
C CYS A 69 -0.48 11.84 3.03
N ILE A 70 -0.16 10.58 2.69
CA ILE A 70 -0.85 9.86 1.62
C ILE A 70 -2.36 9.68 1.93
N MET A 71 -3.17 9.75 0.88
CA MET A 71 -4.63 9.63 0.96
C MET A 71 -5.17 9.08 -0.35
N TYR A 72 -6.46 8.70 -0.36
CA TYR A 72 -7.17 8.06 -1.48
C TYR A 72 -6.79 8.59 -2.87
N ARG A 73 -6.76 9.92 -3.06
CA ARG A 73 -6.48 10.55 -4.37
C ARG A 73 -5.12 10.19 -4.98
N GLY A 74 -4.15 9.78 -4.16
CA GLY A 74 -2.82 9.40 -4.62
C GLY A 74 -2.70 7.93 -5.06
N PHE A 75 -3.65 7.07 -4.67
CA PHE A 75 -3.51 5.62 -4.77
C PHE A 75 -3.49 5.09 -6.22
N ASP A 76 -3.91 5.87 -7.20
CA ASP A 76 -3.76 5.51 -8.61
C ASP A 76 -2.28 5.33 -9.03
N HIS A 77 -1.33 5.91 -8.30
CA HIS A 77 0.10 5.66 -8.54
C HIS A 77 0.49 4.20 -8.27
N LEU A 78 -0.31 3.45 -7.52
CA LEU A 78 -0.07 2.04 -7.21
C LEU A 78 -0.46 1.11 -8.36
N ASP A 79 -1.31 1.54 -9.30
CA ASP A 79 -1.89 0.68 -10.35
C ASP A 79 -0.83 -0.03 -11.20
N GLY A 80 0.33 0.58 -11.40
CA GLY A 80 1.39 0.03 -12.23
C GLY A 80 2.48 -0.74 -11.48
N LEU A 81 2.40 -0.87 -10.16
CA LEU A 81 3.41 -1.53 -9.34
C LEU A 81 3.19 -3.04 -9.34
N LYS A 82 4.10 -3.78 -9.99
CA LYS A 82 3.98 -5.24 -10.18
C LYS A 82 4.79 -6.07 -9.19
N HIS A 83 5.64 -5.41 -8.42
CA HIS A 83 6.65 -6.04 -7.58
C HIS A 83 6.56 -5.55 -6.14
N LEU A 84 5.45 -4.88 -5.78
CA LEU A 84 5.24 -4.35 -4.45
C LEU A 84 4.80 -5.48 -3.54
N GLU A 85 5.64 -5.80 -2.57
CA GLU A 85 5.54 -6.99 -1.73
C GLU A 85 5.15 -6.63 -0.28
N GLU A 86 5.57 -5.46 0.20
CA GLU A 86 5.40 -5.01 1.59
C GLU A 86 4.85 -3.57 1.65
N ILE A 87 3.82 -3.33 2.47
CA ILE A 87 3.29 -1.98 2.74
C ILE A 87 3.11 -1.76 4.24
N LYS A 88 3.64 -0.66 4.76
CA LYS A 88 3.37 -0.19 6.13
C LYS A 88 2.64 1.14 6.11
N PHE A 89 1.48 1.19 6.76
CA PHE A 89 0.80 2.41 7.14
C PHE A 89 0.93 2.59 8.64
N ASN A 90 1.65 3.62 9.08
CA ASN A 90 1.87 3.89 10.50
C ASN A 90 1.63 5.37 10.75
N LYS A 91 0.66 5.70 11.62
CA LYS A 91 0.25 7.10 11.90
C LYS A 91 -0.14 7.88 10.64
N CYS A 92 -0.75 7.21 9.65
CA CYS A 92 -1.28 7.86 8.45
C CYS A 92 -2.68 8.43 8.73
N ILE A 93 -2.77 9.69 9.17
CA ILE A 93 -4.05 10.29 9.59
C ILE A 93 -5.10 10.43 8.48
N TYR A 94 -4.68 10.41 7.20
CA TYR A 94 -5.58 10.53 6.04
C TYR A 94 -5.91 9.19 5.37
N ILE A 95 -5.43 8.08 5.92
CA ILE A 95 -5.82 6.74 5.46
C ILE A 95 -7.15 6.36 6.11
N GLU A 96 -8.11 5.98 5.27
CA GLU A 96 -9.48 5.60 5.61
C GLU A 96 -9.88 4.33 4.83
N ASP A 97 -11.07 3.78 5.11
CA ASP A 97 -11.57 2.56 4.47
C ASP A 97 -11.49 2.58 2.94
N THR A 98 -11.80 3.72 2.30
CA THR A 98 -11.77 3.86 0.84
C THR A 98 -10.36 3.68 0.28
N CYS A 99 -9.32 4.00 1.05
CA CYS A 99 -7.92 3.80 0.66
C CYS A 99 -7.61 2.31 0.59
N LEU A 100 -8.03 1.54 1.60
CA LEU A 100 -7.81 0.09 1.65
C LEU A 100 -8.63 -0.66 0.60
N GLU A 101 -9.88 -0.21 0.35
CA GLU A 101 -10.70 -0.72 -0.74
C GLU A 101 -10.08 -0.48 -2.12
N ARG A 102 -9.53 0.73 -2.34
CA ARG A 102 -8.88 1.07 -3.62
C ARG A 102 -7.61 0.26 -3.82
N LEU A 103 -6.81 0.10 -2.76
CA LEU A 103 -5.59 -0.70 -2.77
C LEU A 103 -5.90 -2.18 -3.08
N SER A 104 -6.90 -2.76 -2.41
CA SER A 104 -7.28 -4.15 -2.61
C SER A 104 -7.90 -4.43 -3.98
N ALA A 105 -8.42 -3.40 -4.65
CA ALA A 105 -8.93 -3.47 -6.02
C ALA A 105 -7.82 -3.43 -7.09
N VAL A 106 -6.55 -3.18 -6.75
CA VAL A 106 -5.45 -3.18 -7.73
C VAL A 106 -5.01 -4.61 -8.04
N ASP A 107 -5.27 -5.08 -9.25
CA ASP A 107 -4.95 -6.45 -9.70
C ASP A 107 -3.49 -6.85 -9.43
N ASN A 108 -2.54 -5.96 -9.72
CA ASN A 108 -1.13 -6.27 -9.48
C ASN A 108 -0.82 -6.50 -7.99
N LEU A 109 -1.46 -5.74 -7.08
CA LEU A 109 -1.23 -5.88 -5.65
C LEU A 109 -1.90 -7.13 -5.08
N GLN A 110 -3.01 -7.56 -5.67
CA GLN A 110 -3.62 -8.86 -5.34
C GLN A 110 -2.66 -10.02 -5.66
N GLU A 111 -1.74 -9.84 -6.62
CA GLU A 111 -0.75 -10.83 -7.04
C GLU A 111 0.60 -10.68 -6.32
N SER A 112 0.99 -9.47 -5.92
CA SER A 112 2.35 -9.22 -5.42
C SER A 112 2.44 -8.99 -3.91
N LEU A 113 1.40 -8.45 -3.27
CA LEU A 113 1.49 -8.05 -1.86
C LEU A 113 1.37 -9.25 -0.93
N TYR A 114 2.37 -9.47 -0.09
CA TYR A 114 2.39 -10.57 0.88
C TYR A 114 2.42 -10.10 2.34
N MET A 115 2.87 -8.87 2.60
CA MET A 115 2.99 -8.32 3.95
C MET A 115 2.38 -6.93 4.05
N MET A 116 1.55 -6.72 5.08
CA MET A 116 0.96 -5.42 5.36
C MET A 116 0.94 -5.11 6.86
N GLU A 117 1.21 -3.85 7.22
CA GLU A 117 1.02 -3.32 8.56
C GLU A 117 0.10 -2.10 8.52
N VAL A 118 -0.88 -2.04 9.44
CA VAL A 118 -1.77 -0.89 9.62
C VAL A 118 -1.78 -0.51 11.11
N VAL A 119 -1.11 0.59 11.43
CA VAL A 119 -0.82 1.02 12.79
C VAL A 119 -1.26 2.47 12.98
N SER A 120 -1.99 2.78 14.05
CA SER A 120 -2.39 4.15 14.42
C SER A 120 -3.09 4.91 13.27
N CYS A 121 -3.85 4.21 12.43
CA CYS A 121 -4.62 4.78 11.32
C CYS A 121 -6.08 4.94 11.75
N GLY A 122 -6.36 6.00 12.52
CA GLY A 122 -7.63 6.15 13.28
C GLY A 122 -8.92 6.17 12.48
N ASN A 123 -8.88 6.38 11.16
CA ASN A 123 -10.06 6.38 10.28
C ASN A 123 -10.29 5.02 9.58
N VAL A 124 -9.47 4.00 9.88
CA VAL A 124 -9.64 2.64 9.35
C VAL A 124 -10.55 1.85 10.28
N SER A 125 -11.68 1.40 9.74
CA SER A 125 -12.69 0.61 10.45
C SER A 125 -12.66 -0.86 10.05
N ASP A 126 -13.57 -1.65 10.63
CA ASP A 126 -13.86 -3.03 10.24
C ASP A 126 -14.02 -3.18 8.71
N ARG A 127 -14.66 -2.21 8.06
CA ARG A 127 -14.92 -2.22 6.61
C ARG A 127 -13.62 -2.17 5.81
N GLY A 128 -12.70 -1.27 6.15
CA GLY A 128 -11.41 -1.14 5.46
C GLY A 128 -10.56 -2.40 5.60
N ILE A 129 -10.49 -2.98 6.80
CA ILE A 129 -9.75 -4.22 7.03
C ILE A 129 -10.36 -5.40 6.28
N ILE A 130 -11.68 -5.57 6.30
CA ILE A 130 -12.36 -6.64 5.55
C ILE A 130 -12.13 -6.48 4.04
N ALA A 131 -11.99 -5.26 3.52
CA ALA A 131 -11.73 -5.03 2.10
C ALA A 131 -10.41 -5.65 1.61
N LEU A 132 -9.46 -5.94 2.51
CA LEU A 132 -8.18 -6.58 2.18
C LEU A 132 -8.33 -8.05 1.72
N HIS A 133 -9.51 -8.67 1.86
CA HIS A 133 -9.77 -10.05 1.40
C HIS A 133 -9.44 -10.31 -0.08
N LYS A 134 -9.36 -9.28 -0.92
CA LYS A 134 -8.98 -9.42 -2.34
C LYS A 134 -7.49 -9.68 -2.53
N LEU A 135 -6.66 -9.36 -1.54
CA LEU A 135 -5.21 -9.55 -1.55
C LEU A 135 -4.89 -11.02 -1.28
N ARG A 136 -5.18 -11.87 -2.26
CA ARG A 136 -5.15 -13.35 -2.15
C ARG A 136 -3.78 -13.94 -1.79
N ASN A 137 -2.71 -13.19 -1.98
CA ASN A 137 -1.34 -13.58 -1.64
C ASN A 137 -0.84 -12.94 -0.34
N LEU A 138 -1.69 -12.21 0.39
CA LEU A 138 -1.34 -11.66 1.69
C LEU A 138 -1.15 -12.80 2.69
N GLU A 139 0.05 -12.89 3.26
CA GLU A 139 0.45 -13.91 4.22
C GLU A 139 0.60 -13.36 5.64
N TYR A 140 0.91 -12.07 5.77
CA TYR A 140 1.07 -11.41 7.07
C TYR A 140 0.32 -10.07 7.12
N LEU A 141 -0.49 -9.89 8.16
CA LEU A 141 -1.18 -8.65 8.47
C LEU A 141 -1.00 -8.29 9.96
N PHE A 142 -0.32 -7.17 10.23
CA PHE A 142 -0.24 -6.60 11.57
C PHE A 142 -1.19 -5.41 11.72
N LEU A 143 -2.04 -5.45 12.76
CA LEU A 143 -3.00 -4.40 13.08
C LEU A 143 -2.76 -3.90 14.51
N SER A 144 -2.58 -2.59 14.66
CA SER A 144 -2.35 -1.99 15.98
C SER A 144 -2.94 -0.58 16.10
N ASP A 145 -3.45 -0.24 17.28
CA ASP A 145 -4.02 1.09 17.58
C ASP A 145 -5.03 1.59 16.50
N LEU A 146 -6.09 0.80 16.27
CA LEU A 146 -7.15 1.12 15.30
C LEU A 146 -8.49 1.35 16.01
N PRO A 147 -8.75 2.55 16.56
CA PRO A 147 -9.91 2.83 17.41
C PRO A 147 -11.27 2.74 16.69
N ALA A 148 -11.30 2.82 15.37
CA ALA A 148 -12.53 2.71 14.57
C ALA A 148 -12.92 1.25 14.27
N ILE A 149 -12.12 0.25 14.69
CA ILE A 149 -12.52 -1.16 14.64
C ILE A 149 -13.40 -1.46 15.85
N SER A 150 -14.68 -1.71 15.58
CA SER A 150 -15.72 -1.91 16.58
C SER A 150 -15.87 -3.36 17.03
N ASP A 151 -15.63 -4.33 16.14
CA ASP A 151 -15.79 -5.77 16.41
C ASP A 151 -14.58 -6.54 15.87
N ARG A 152 -13.51 -6.52 16.65
CA ARG A 152 -12.21 -7.11 16.29
C ARG A 152 -12.33 -8.58 15.91
N LEU A 153 -13.07 -9.37 16.71
CA LEU A 153 -13.23 -10.81 16.49
C LEU A 153 -13.96 -11.08 15.16
N LYS A 154 -15.09 -10.42 14.92
CA LYS A 154 -15.86 -10.61 13.69
C LYS A 154 -15.11 -10.15 12.45
N THR A 155 -14.33 -9.07 12.57
CA THR A 155 -13.49 -8.58 11.48
C THR A 155 -12.43 -9.61 11.10
N ILE A 156 -11.78 -10.23 12.08
CA ILE A 156 -10.79 -11.29 11.86
C ILE A 156 -11.43 -12.55 11.31
N GLU A 157 -12.54 -13.02 11.89
CA GLU A 157 -13.25 -14.20 11.41
C GLU A 157 -13.63 -14.07 9.93
N ARG A 158 -14.11 -12.89 9.52
CA ARG A 158 -14.45 -12.60 8.13
C ARG A 158 -13.23 -12.61 7.22
N LEU A 159 -12.14 -11.97 7.65
CA LEU A 159 -10.93 -11.90 6.84
C LEU A 159 -10.26 -13.28 6.73
N GLN A 160 -10.19 -14.04 7.82
CA GLN A 160 -9.63 -15.39 7.86
C GLN A 160 -10.49 -16.39 7.05
N ALA A 161 -11.82 -16.23 7.04
CA ALA A 161 -12.68 -17.05 6.20
C ALA A 161 -12.38 -16.86 4.70
N ALA A 162 -11.99 -15.65 4.30
CA ALA A 162 -11.61 -15.34 2.93
C ALA A 162 -10.14 -15.67 2.61
N LEU A 163 -9.24 -15.51 3.58
CA LEU A 163 -7.80 -15.75 3.48
C LEU A 163 -7.35 -16.72 4.59
N PRO A 164 -7.59 -18.04 4.46
CA PRO A 164 -7.40 -19.00 5.55
C PRO A 164 -5.95 -19.16 6.02
N ARG A 165 -4.98 -18.75 5.20
CA ARG A 165 -3.54 -18.84 5.49
C ARG A 165 -2.92 -17.53 5.99
N LEU A 166 -3.71 -16.46 6.05
CA LEU A 166 -3.23 -15.16 6.52
C LEU A 166 -2.88 -15.26 8.01
N ASP A 167 -1.67 -14.90 8.37
CA ASP A 167 -1.28 -14.68 9.76
C ASP A 167 -1.68 -13.26 10.17
N ILE A 168 -2.62 -13.15 11.11
CA ILE A 168 -3.12 -11.87 11.61
C ILE A 168 -2.60 -11.67 13.02
N VAL A 169 -1.75 -10.67 13.21
CA VAL A 169 -1.22 -10.27 14.51
C VAL A 169 -1.90 -8.98 14.94
N LEU A 170 -2.44 -8.98 16.16
CA LEU A 170 -3.10 -7.81 16.75
C LEU A 170 -2.30 -7.27 17.93
N ASP A 171 -2.11 -5.97 17.93
CA ASP A 171 -1.69 -5.19 19.10
C ASP A 171 -2.65 -4.01 19.27
N LEU A 172 -3.91 -4.37 19.49
CA LEU A 172 -5.02 -3.44 19.67
C LEU A 172 -5.30 -3.39 21.18
N ASP A 173 -4.61 -2.55 21.93
CA ASP A 173 -5.01 -2.23 23.30
C ASP A 173 -6.11 -1.16 23.27
#